data_AF-A0A7W6R1F5-F1
#
_entry.id   AF-A0A7W6R1F5-F1
#
_cell.length_a   1.000
_cell.length_b   1.000
_cell.length_c   1.000
_cell.angle_alpha   90.00
_cell.angle_beta   90.00
_cell.angle_gamma   90.00
#
_symmetry.space_group_name_H-M   'P 1'
#
loop_
_entity.id
_entity.type
_entity.pdbx_description
1 polymer ?
#
loop_
_entity_poly.entity_id
_entity_poly.type
_entity_poly.pdbx_seq_one_letter_code
_entity_poly.pdbx_strand_id
1 'polypeptide(L)'
;MTGRLIILNTCWAALVVWASVQGYTQFVFTHDVSRISYGITALLIAALAAVFFGRTAHLVRTEVWLVTLGLIGNVVGFIIALQHIDTGSLGSPEGVQRVAASLLAGMGVAFCSTLVGAIGALWISTVAWVVGEKGVA
;
A
#
# COMPACT_ATOMS: atom_id res chain seq x y z
N MET A 1 -16.85 -10.90 -21.17
CA MET A 1 -16.28 -10.68 -19.81
C MET A 1 -14.87 -10.08 -19.90
N THR A 2 -13.96 -10.71 -20.64
CA THR A 2 -12.55 -10.29 -20.81
C THR A 2 -12.35 -8.85 -21.27
N GLY A 3 -13.16 -8.35 -22.21
CA GLY A 3 -13.03 -6.96 -22.69
C GLY A 3 -13.24 -5.90 -21.59
N ARG A 4 -14.24 -6.08 -20.70
CA ARG A 4 -14.50 -5.17 -19.57
C ARG A 4 -13.35 -5.20 -18.55
N LEU A 5 -12.78 -6.38 -18.31
CA LEU A 5 -11.65 -6.55 -17.42
C LEU A 5 -10.39 -5.86 -17.94
N ILE A 6 -10.10 -5.98 -19.24
CA ILE A 6 -8.96 -5.31 -19.87
C ILE A 6 -9.13 -3.79 -19.74
N ILE A 7 -10.28 -3.24 -20.15
CA ILE A 7 -10.54 -1.80 -20.07
C ILE A 7 -10.36 -1.28 -18.65
N LEU A 8 -10.94 -1.96 -17.65
CA LEU A 8 -10.82 -1.55 -16.25
C LEU A 8 -9.36 -1.53 -15.78
N ASN A 9 -8.60 -2.59 -16.04
CA ASN A 9 -7.19 -2.67 -15.64
C ASN A 9 -6.33 -1.64 -16.38
N THR A 10 -6.65 -1.33 -17.64
CA THR A 10 -5.99 -0.26 -18.39
C THR A 10 -6.28 1.11 -17.77
N CYS A 11 -7.51 1.39 -17.34
CA CYS A 11 -7.83 2.64 -16.64
C CYS A 11 -7.05 2.78 -15.33
N TRP A 12 -7.00 1.72 -14.52
CA TRP A 12 -6.20 1.73 -13.28
C TRP A 12 -4.70 1.88 -13.56
N ALA A 13 -4.17 1.18 -14.56
CA ALA A 13 -2.77 1.33 -14.96
C ALA A 13 -2.47 2.77 -15.42
N ALA A 14 -3.39 3.40 -16.17
CA ALA A 14 -3.26 4.80 -16.58
C ALA A 14 -3.23 5.75 -15.36
N LEU A 15 -4.04 5.50 -14.34
CA LEU A 15 -4.01 6.27 -13.09
C LEU A 15 -2.67 6.10 -12.36
N VAL A 16 -2.12 4.88 -12.30
CA VAL A 16 -0.80 4.63 -11.70
C VAL A 16 0.31 5.31 -12.50
N VAL A 17 0.26 5.27 -13.83
CA VAL A 17 1.22 5.97 -14.69
C VAL A 17 1.13 7.48 -14.46
N TRP A 18 -0.08 8.04 -14.43
CA TRP A 18 -0.28 9.46 -14.13
C TRP A 18 0.29 9.83 -12.75
N ALA A 19 -0.03 9.06 -11.71
CA ALA A 19 0.49 9.27 -10.36
C ALA A 19 2.02 9.15 -10.31
N SER A 20 2.61 8.30 -11.16
CA SER A 20 4.06 8.16 -11.29
C SER A 20 4.71 9.38 -11.94
N VAL A 21 4.09 9.95 -12.98
CA VAL A 21 4.56 11.19 -13.61
C VAL A 21 4.53 12.37 -12.63
N GLN A 22 3.56 12.39 -11.71
CA GLN A 22 3.50 13.39 -10.63
C GLN A 22 4.48 13.10 -9.47
N GLY A 23 5.22 11.99 -9.51
CA GLY A 23 6.16 11.59 -8.46
C GLY A 23 5.53 10.96 -7.21
N TYR A 24 4.20 10.76 -7.19
CA TYR A 24 3.50 10.21 -6.02
C TYR A 24 3.87 8.75 -5.75
N THR A 25 4.04 7.94 -6.79
CA THR A 25 4.47 6.54 -6.59
C THR A 25 5.89 6.49 -6.06
N GLN A 26 6.79 7.32 -6.57
CA GLN A 26 8.14 7.43 -6.05
C GLN A 26 8.12 7.86 -4.58
N PHE A 27 7.34 8.87 -4.22
CA PHE A 27 7.16 9.29 -2.82
C PHE A 27 6.76 8.10 -1.92
N VAL A 28 5.74 7.36 -2.31
CA VAL A 28 5.23 6.21 -1.54
C VAL A 28 6.31 5.13 -1.35
N PHE A 29 7.03 4.79 -2.42
CA PHE A 29 8.01 3.71 -2.39
C PHE A 29 9.36 4.11 -1.78
N THR A 30 9.74 5.39 -1.79
CA THR A 30 10.98 5.87 -1.16
C THR A 30 10.81 6.15 0.33
N HIS A 31 9.62 6.56 0.76
CA HIS A 31 9.34 6.87 2.16
C HIS A 31 8.86 5.65 2.97
N ASP A 32 8.53 4.54 2.30
CA ASP A 32 8.38 3.25 2.95
C ASP A 32 9.73 2.51 3.08
N VAL A 33 10.51 2.85 4.11
CA VAL A 33 11.78 2.18 4.41
C VAL A 33 11.61 0.69 4.79
N SER A 34 10.43 0.27 5.24
CA SER A 34 10.13 -1.14 5.59
C SER A 34 9.94 -2.03 4.36
N ARG A 35 9.67 -1.42 3.21
CA ARG A 35 9.37 -2.07 1.93
C ARG A 35 8.09 -2.91 1.90
N ILE A 36 7.19 -2.76 2.88
CA ILE A 36 5.89 -3.44 2.91
C ILE A 36 5.06 -3.10 1.65
N SER A 37 5.11 -1.85 1.20
CA SER A 37 4.43 -1.35 0.00
C SER A 37 4.81 -2.13 -1.26
N TYR A 38 6.06 -2.58 -1.37
CA TYR A 38 6.49 -3.44 -2.48
C TYR A 38 5.85 -4.82 -2.39
N GLY A 39 5.75 -5.39 -1.19
CA GLY A 39 5.06 -6.66 -0.94
C GLY A 39 3.57 -6.58 -1.29
N ILE A 40 2.88 -5.52 -0.87
CA ILE A 40 1.47 -5.25 -1.21
C ILE A 40 1.30 -5.15 -2.73
N THR A 41 2.18 -4.39 -3.40
CA THR A 41 2.14 -4.22 -4.85
C THR A 41 2.39 -5.54 -5.60
N ALA A 42 3.33 -6.36 -5.14
CA ALA A 42 3.59 -7.66 -5.71
C ALA A 42 2.39 -8.61 -5.57
N LEU A 43 1.73 -8.60 -4.39
CA LEU A 43 0.51 -9.37 -4.15
C LEU A 43 -0.63 -8.92 -5.08
N LEU A 44 -0.81 -7.61 -5.25
CA LEU A 44 -1.79 -7.05 -6.18
C LEU A 44 -1.55 -7.54 -7.62
N ILE A 45 -0.31 -7.42 -8.12
CA ILE A 45 0.05 -7.85 -9.49
C ILE A 45 -0.21 -9.36 -9.67
N ALA A 46 0.20 -10.18 -8.70
CA ALA A 46 -0.02 -11.62 -8.75
C ALA A 46 -1.51 -11.97 -8.75
N ALA A 47 -2.32 -11.29 -7.93
CA ALA A 47 -3.75 -11.49 -7.86
C ALA A 47 -4.46 -11.08 -9.16
N LEU A 48 -4.08 -9.93 -9.75
CA LEU A 48 -4.61 -9.48 -11.04
C LEU A 48 -4.23 -10.44 -12.17
N ALA A 49 -2.98 -10.89 -12.23
CA ALA A 49 -2.53 -11.87 -13.21
C ALA A 49 -3.34 -13.18 -13.11
N ALA A 50 -3.60 -13.67 -11.90
CA ALA A 50 -4.40 -14.87 -11.68
C ALA A 50 -5.83 -14.76 -12.22
N VAL A 51 -6.44 -13.56 -12.22
CA VAL A 51 -7.77 -13.33 -12.83
C VAL A 51 -7.74 -13.56 -14.35
N PHE A 52 -6.66 -13.18 -15.04
CA PHE A 52 -6.52 -13.43 -16.48
C PHE A 52 -6.37 -14.93 -16.80
N PHE A 53 -5.95 -15.75 -15.83
CA PHE A 53 -5.96 -17.21 -15.92
C PHE A 53 -7.29 -17.85 -15.47
N GLY A 54 -8.33 -17.05 -15.24
CA GLY A 54 -9.65 -17.53 -14.83
C GLY A 54 -9.78 -17.88 -13.36
N ARG A 55 -8.80 -17.53 -12.51
CA ARG A 55 -8.89 -17.74 -11.06
C ARG A 55 -9.47 -16.47 -10.43
N THR A 56 -10.67 -16.55 -9.87
CA THR A 56 -11.37 -15.39 -9.28
C THR A 56 -11.71 -15.55 -7.79
N ALA A 57 -11.73 -16.78 -7.29
CA ALA A 57 -12.10 -17.10 -5.91
C ALA A 57 -11.20 -16.43 -4.83
N HIS A 58 -9.97 -16.04 -5.18
CA HIS A 58 -9.04 -15.40 -4.24
C HIS A 58 -9.29 -13.90 -4.06
N LEU A 59 -10.13 -13.26 -4.88
CA LEU A 59 -10.28 -11.80 -4.89
C LEU A 59 -10.78 -11.24 -3.56
N VAL A 60 -11.81 -11.86 -2.98
CA VAL A 60 -12.35 -11.50 -1.65
C VAL A 60 -11.27 -11.56 -0.56
N ARG A 61 -10.48 -12.63 -0.57
CA ARG A 61 -9.41 -12.79 0.42
C ARG A 61 -8.31 -11.76 0.19
N THR A 62 -7.93 -11.53 -1.06
CA THR A 62 -6.83 -10.62 -1.42
C THR A 62 -7.14 -9.19 -1.03
N GLU A 63 -8.37 -8.72 -1.27
CA GLU A 63 -8.81 -7.39 -0.85
C GLU A 63 -8.55 -7.13 0.64
N VAL A 64 -9.04 -8.04 1.50
CA VAL A 64 -8.83 -7.96 2.96
C VAL A 64 -7.34 -7.99 3.31
N TRP A 65 -6.55 -8.81 2.61
CA TRP A 65 -5.11 -8.93 2.86
C TRP A 65 -4.36 -7.65 2.50
N LEU A 66 -4.71 -6.98 1.41
CA LEU A 66 -4.07 -5.73 1.01
C LEU A 66 -4.29 -4.64 2.07
N VAL A 67 -5.52 -4.49 2.58
CA VAL A 67 -5.81 -3.56 3.69
C VAL A 67 -5.07 -3.97 4.96
N THR A 68 -5.12 -5.26 5.31
CA THR A 68 -4.48 -5.79 6.53
C THR A 68 -2.97 -5.55 6.51
N LEU A 69 -2.30 -5.79 5.38
CA LEU A 69 -0.88 -5.50 5.20
C LEU A 69 -0.58 -4.00 5.31
N GLY A 70 -1.48 -3.15 4.82
CA GLY A 70 -1.39 -1.70 5.03
C GLY A 70 -1.43 -1.32 6.52
N LEU A 71 -2.36 -1.91 7.27
CA LEU A 71 -2.47 -1.74 8.73
C LEU A 71 -1.25 -2.28 9.49
N ILE A 72 -0.66 -3.39 9.05
CA ILE A 72 0.60 -3.89 9.62
C ILE A 72 1.70 -2.85 9.44
N GLY A 73 1.76 -2.15 8.31
CA GLY A 73 2.71 -1.07 8.13
C GLY A 73 2.49 0.13 9.06
N ASN A 74 1.26 0.39 9.55
CA ASN A 74 1.08 1.37 10.64
C ASN A 74 1.78 0.91 11.92
N VAL A 75 1.60 -0.36 12.30
CA VAL A 75 2.27 -0.92 13.50
C VAL A 75 3.79 -0.83 13.35
N VAL A 76 4.32 -1.23 12.20
CA VAL A 76 5.77 -1.15 11.91
C VAL A 76 6.26 0.29 11.89
N GLY A 77 5.49 1.22 11.31
CA GLY A 77 5.80 2.64 11.30
C GLY A 77 5.87 3.23 12.71
N PHE A 78 4.93 2.89 13.60
CA PHE A 78 4.99 3.31 15.00
C PHE A 78 6.19 2.73 15.74
N ILE A 79 6.54 1.47 15.49
CA ILE A 79 7.76 0.86 16.05
C ILE A 79 9.00 1.65 15.59
N ILE A 80 9.10 1.95 14.29
CA ILE A 80 10.23 2.71 13.73
C ILE A 80 10.31 4.13 14.32
N ALA A 81 9.16 4.76 14.50
CA ALA A 81 9.06 6.11 15.07
C ALA A 81 9.58 6.17 16.52
N LEU A 82 9.37 5.12 17.30
CA LEU A 82 9.61 5.12 18.75
C LEU A 82 10.92 4.42 19.17
N GLN A 83 11.42 3.45 18.39
CA GLN A 83 12.52 2.57 18.80
C GLN A 83 13.86 3.27 19.10
N HIS A 84 14.06 4.52 18.65
CA HIS A 84 15.31 5.28 18.84
C HIS A 84 15.13 6.56 19.68
N ILE A 85 13.97 6.74 20.32
CA ILE A 85 13.73 7.92 21.16
C ILE A 85 14.40 7.71 22.52
N ASP A 86 15.56 8.35 22.72
CA ASP A 86 16.16 8.52 24.03
C ASP A 86 15.54 9.73 24.73
N THR A 87 14.61 9.47 25.65
CA THR A 87 13.88 10.50 26.40
C THR A 87 14.79 11.37 27.28
N GLY A 88 16.01 10.91 27.59
CA GLY A 88 17.01 11.69 28.33
C GLY A 88 17.66 12.81 27.50
N SER A 89 17.57 12.74 26.17
CA SER A 89 18.21 13.71 25.26
C SER A 89 17.29 14.85 24.80
N LEU A 90 16.01 14.81 25.19
CA LEU A 90 14.96 15.75 24.75
C LEU A 90 15.17 17.20 25.17
N GLY A 91 16.06 17.46 26.14
CA GLY A 91 16.41 18.82 26.58
C GLY A 91 17.39 19.54 25.65
N SER A 92 17.93 18.86 24.63
CA SER A 92 18.88 19.43 23.67
C SER A 92 18.23 19.67 22.29
N PRO A 93 18.62 20.73 21.55
CA PRO A 93 18.17 20.94 20.18
C PRO A 93 18.42 19.73 19.27
N GLU A 94 19.57 19.06 19.46
CA GLU A 94 19.97 17.88 18.68
C GLU A 94 19.08 16.67 18.97
N GLY A 95 18.67 16.47 20.23
CA GLY A 95 17.74 15.41 20.62
C GLY A 95 16.35 15.60 19.98
N VAL A 96 15.83 16.83 19.99
CA VAL A 96 14.55 17.16 19.36
C VAL A 96 14.59 16.89 17.85
N GLN A 97 15.68 17.26 17.17
CA GLN A 97 15.83 17.02 15.73
C GLN A 97 15.83 15.51 15.40
N ARG A 98 16.51 14.68 16.19
CA ARG A 98 16.54 13.22 15.99
C ARG A 98 15.18 12.58 16.19
N VAL A 99 14.43 13.02 17.19
CA VAL A 99 13.06 12.54 17.43
C VAL A 99 12.16 12.91 16.27
N ALA A 100 12.20 14.17 15.81
CA ALA A 100 11.43 14.61 14.65
C ALA A 100 11.74 13.77 13.40
N ALA A 101 13.03 13.51 13.11
CA ALA A 101 13.44 12.67 11.99
C ALA A 101 12.92 11.21 12.12
N SER A 102 13.00 10.63 13.32
CA SER A 102 12.52 9.26 13.58
C SER A 102 11.01 9.15 13.42
N LEU A 103 10.26 10.11 13.96
CA LEU A 103 8.81 10.21 13.81
C LEU A 103 8.41 10.34 12.34
N LEU A 104 9.10 11.20 11.57
CA LEU A 104 8.85 11.37 10.13
C LEU A 104 9.13 10.08 9.35
N ALA A 105 10.20 9.36 9.67
CA ALA A 105 10.52 8.09 9.03
C ALA A 105 9.44 7.02 9.31
N GLY A 106 9.01 6.88 10.58
CA GLY A 106 7.96 5.94 10.94
C GLY A 106 6.59 6.30 10.34
N MET A 107 6.27 7.59 10.29
CA MET A 107 5.07 8.10 9.65
C MET A 107 5.06 7.83 8.14
N GLY A 108 6.21 7.96 7.48
CA GLY A 108 6.40 7.60 6.08
C GLY A 108 5.98 6.15 5.81
N VAL A 109 6.49 5.20 6.60
CA VAL A 109 6.11 3.78 6.48
C VAL A 109 4.61 3.59 6.69
N ALA A 110 4.07 4.11 7.80
CA ALA A 110 2.67 3.95 8.19
C ALA A 110 1.69 4.42 7.11
N PHE A 111 1.88 5.65 6.62
CA PHE A 111 0.99 6.23 5.62
C PHE A 111 1.18 5.62 4.23
N CYS A 112 2.43 5.38 3.81
CA CYS A 112 2.69 4.85 2.47
C CYS A 112 2.14 3.43 2.32
N SER A 113 2.39 2.52 3.28
CA SER A 113 1.86 1.16 3.21
C SER A 113 0.34 1.12 3.28
N THR A 114 -0.28 1.97 4.11
CA THR A 114 -1.74 2.07 4.25
C THR A 114 -2.35 2.52 2.93
N LEU A 115 -1.78 3.55 2.29
CA LEU A 115 -2.27 4.05 1.01
C LEU A 115 -2.18 2.98 -0.08
N VAL A 116 -1.05 2.28 -0.20
CA VAL A 116 -0.88 1.21 -1.20
C VAL A 116 -1.86 0.06 -0.95
N GLY A 117 -2.04 -0.33 0.32
CA GLY A 117 -3.01 -1.36 0.71
C GLY A 117 -4.44 -0.99 0.34
N ALA A 118 -4.87 0.24 0.68
CA ALA A 118 -6.21 0.73 0.40
C ALA A 118 -6.49 0.87 -1.11
N ILE A 119 -5.56 1.46 -1.87
CA ILE A 119 -5.71 1.61 -3.33
C ILE A 119 -5.69 0.24 -4.02
N GLY A 120 -4.81 -0.67 -3.60
CA GLY A 120 -4.78 -2.03 -4.11
C GLY A 120 -6.09 -2.79 -3.84
N ALA A 121 -6.65 -2.65 -2.64
CA ALA A 121 -7.93 -3.24 -2.28
C ALA A 121 -9.07 -2.68 -3.14
N LEU A 122 -9.12 -1.35 -3.35
CA LEU A 122 -10.10 -0.73 -4.25
C LEU A 122 -9.97 -1.24 -5.69
N TRP A 123 -8.75 -1.43 -6.19
CA TRP A 123 -8.54 -2.01 -7.51
C TRP A 123 -9.10 -3.43 -7.56
N ILE A 124 -8.70 -4.31 -6.64
CA ILE A 124 -9.24 -5.68 -6.55
C ILE A 124 -10.77 -5.67 -6.45
N SER A 125 -11.33 -4.73 -5.70
CA SER A 125 -12.77 -4.62 -5.51
C SER A 125 -13.53 -4.31 -6.80
N THR A 126 -13.05 -3.33 -7.57
CA THR A 126 -13.63 -3.04 -8.89
C THR A 126 -13.49 -4.21 -9.87
N VAL A 127 -12.38 -4.97 -9.79
CA VAL A 127 -12.17 -6.18 -10.60
C VAL A 127 -13.15 -7.28 -10.21
N ALA A 128 -13.30 -7.56 -8.91
CA ALA A 128 -14.24 -8.54 -8.38
C ALA A 128 -15.67 -8.26 -8.83
N TRP A 129 -16.09 -7.00 -8.76
CA TRP A 129 -17.38 -6.55 -9.26
C TRP A 129 -17.56 -6.84 -10.77
N VAL A 130 -16.56 -6.55 -11.60
CA VAL A 130 -16.63 -6.82 -13.05
C VAL A 130 -16.69 -8.32 -13.34
N VAL A 131 -16.00 -9.15 -12.55
CA VAL A 131 -16.02 -10.60 -12.73
C VAL A 131 -17.20 -11.30 -12.07
N GLY A 132 -18.04 -10.58 -11.33
CA GLY A 132 -19.25 -11.11 -10.70
C GLY A 132 -18.97 -11.92 -9.42
N GLU A 133 -17.80 -11.77 -8.81
CA GLU A 133 -17.48 -12.39 -7.52
C GLU A 133 -18.26 -11.68 -6.41
N LYS A 134 -19.12 -12.43 -5.72
CA LYS A 134 -19.97 -11.92 -4.64
C LYS A 134 -19.23 -12.09 -3.31
N GLY A 135 -19.00 -10.98 -2.60
CA GLY A 135 -18.32 -10.99 -1.29
C GLY A 135 -17.26 -9.90 -1.13
N VAL A 136 -16.96 -9.18 -2.20
CA VAL A 136 -16.18 -7.94 -2.18
C VAL A 136 -17.15 -6.76 -2.07
N ALA A 137 -17.19 -6.09 -0.92
CA ALA A 137 -18.06 -4.96 -0.63
C ALA A 137 -17.41 -4.05 0.43
#